data_AF-A0AAE5AA36-F1
#
_entry.id   AF-A0AAE5AA36-F1
#
_cell.length_a   1.000
_cell.length_b   1.000
_cell.length_c   1.000
_cell.angle_alpha   90.00
_cell.angle_beta   90.00
_cell.angle_gamma   90.00
#
_symmetry.space_group_name_H-M   'P 1'
#
loop_
_entity.id
_entity.type
_entity.pdbx_description
1 polymer ?
#
loop_
_entity_poly.entity_id
_entity_poly.type
_entity_poly.pdbx_seq_one_letter_code
_entity_poly.pdbx_strand_id
1 'polypeptide(L)'
;MRVAAGLSAIVGVFFCGLVASGFLLLDYYRLRPFLLHPVIFGVAGCVALALAWGLGIRQPVVKWLGVVLIVVVGVVWGGMAWFAMALAGGGRGHESQRLPSPNGDMEMVVFSGGGITIDPITSVQVYTDRGLLSRENYLGCVNGEHDGLKAVEWTGPRTVRVELLRGGTTTITLDDRGRPDQTISC
;
A
#
# COMPACT_ATOMS: atom_id res chain seq x y z
N MET A 1 -35.29 17.28 -11.51
CA MET A 1 -34.82 16.63 -10.25
C MET A 1 -34.36 15.18 -10.44
N ARG A 2 -35.11 14.30 -11.12
CA ARG A 2 -34.70 12.88 -11.33
C ARG A 2 -33.36 12.69 -12.07
N VAL A 3 -33.07 13.55 -13.06
CA VAL A 3 -31.81 13.50 -13.84
C VAL A 3 -30.57 13.82 -12.99
N ALA A 4 -30.68 14.79 -12.07
CA ALA A 4 -29.59 15.17 -11.16
C ALA A 4 -29.28 14.07 -10.12
N ALA A 5 -30.31 13.34 -9.67
CA ALA A 5 -30.16 12.18 -8.79
C ALA A 5 -29.48 10.99 -9.52
N GLY A 6 -29.80 10.77 -10.79
CA GLY A 6 -29.15 9.73 -11.60
C GLY A 6 -27.67 10.03 -11.86
N LEU A 7 -27.34 11.27 -12.22
CA LEU A 7 -25.95 11.71 -12.44
C LEU A 7 -25.09 11.57 -11.18
N SER A 8 -25.62 11.96 -10.02
CA SER A 8 -24.90 11.85 -8.74
C SER A 8 -24.70 10.40 -8.29
N ALA A 9 -25.64 9.50 -8.60
CA ALA A 9 -25.48 8.06 -8.35
C ALA A 9 -24.39 7.43 -9.24
N ILE A 10 -24.34 7.79 -10.53
CA ILE A 10 -23.30 7.33 -11.47
C ILE A 10 -21.92 7.80 -11.00
N VAL A 11 -21.81 9.06 -10.60
CA VAL A 11 -20.57 9.63 -10.05
C VAL A 11 -20.16 8.91 -8.76
N GLY A 12 -21.11 8.62 -7.86
CA GLY A 12 -20.85 7.85 -6.64
C GLY A 12 -20.33 6.44 -6.91
N VAL A 13 -20.96 5.70 -7.83
CA VAL A 13 -20.51 4.36 -8.25
C VAL A 13 -19.12 4.41 -8.89
N PHE A 14 -18.85 5.44 -9.71
CA PHE A 14 -17.55 5.63 -10.34
C PHE A 14 -16.44 5.88 -9.32
N PHE A 15 -16.70 6.71 -8.30
CA PHE A 15 -15.75 6.96 -7.21
C PHE A 15 -15.55 5.73 -6.31
N CYS A 16 -16.60 4.96 -6.03
CA CYS A 16 -16.46 3.67 -5.33
C CYS A 16 -15.64 2.66 -6.16
N GLY A 17 -15.84 2.62 -7.48
CA GLY A 17 -15.02 1.81 -8.39
C GLY A 17 -13.55 2.23 -8.39
N LEU A 18 -13.27 3.55 -8.31
CA LEU A 18 -11.91 4.06 -8.19
C LEU A 18 -11.23 3.61 -6.89
N VAL A 19 -11.95 3.57 -5.76
CA VAL A 19 -11.43 3.03 -4.50
C VAL A 19 -11.08 1.54 -4.62
N ALA A 20 -11.94 0.74 -5.25
CA ALA A 20 -11.66 -0.68 -5.49
C ALA A 20 -10.45 -0.88 -6.43
N SER A 21 -10.34 -0.05 -7.48
CA SER A 21 -9.23 -0.09 -8.43
C SER A 21 -7.90 0.34 -7.78
N GLY A 22 -7.92 1.30 -6.86
CA GLY A 22 -6.75 1.67 -6.06
C GLY A 22 -6.26 0.51 -5.17
N PHE A 23 -7.18 -0.33 -4.68
CA PHE A 23 -6.82 -1.52 -3.90
C PHE A 23 -6.20 -2.62 -4.76
N LEU A 24 -6.68 -2.80 -6.00
CA LEU A 24 -6.11 -3.77 -6.96
C LEU A 24 -4.73 -3.34 -7.49
N LEU A 25 -4.41 -2.05 -7.41
CA LEU A 25 -3.16 -1.47 -7.91
C LEU A 25 -2.15 -1.14 -6.79
N LEU A 26 -2.41 -1.59 -5.56
CA LEU A 26 -1.55 -1.37 -4.38
C LEU A 26 -0.11 -1.85 -4.58
N ASP A 27 0.09 -2.92 -5.36
CA ASP A 27 1.41 -3.51 -5.64
C ASP A 27 2.32 -2.59 -6.50
N TYR A 28 1.75 -1.57 -7.16
CA TYR A 28 2.48 -0.67 -8.05
C TYR A 28 2.89 0.61 -7.34
N TYR A 29 4.09 0.64 -6.76
CA TYR A 29 4.54 1.74 -5.91
C TYR A 29 4.62 3.10 -6.62
N ARG A 30 4.83 3.13 -7.95
CA ARG A 30 4.81 4.40 -8.72
C ARG A 30 3.39 4.93 -8.97
N LEU A 31 2.39 4.04 -9.01
CA LEU A 31 0.97 4.40 -9.14
C LEU A 31 0.34 4.70 -7.77
N ARG A 32 0.90 4.14 -6.70
CA ARG A 32 0.51 4.36 -5.30
C ARG A 32 0.33 5.83 -4.94
N PRO A 33 1.25 6.80 -5.18
CA PRO A 33 1.03 8.19 -4.81
C PRO A 33 -0.15 8.87 -5.52
N PHE A 34 -0.53 8.40 -6.72
CA PHE A 34 -1.64 8.97 -7.49
C PHE A 34 -3.00 8.31 -7.16
N LEU A 35 -3.00 7.01 -6.86
CA LEU A 35 -4.21 6.23 -6.56
C LEU A 35 -4.50 6.09 -5.05
N LEU A 36 -3.48 6.16 -4.18
CA LEU A 36 -3.67 6.20 -2.73
C LEU A 36 -3.98 7.62 -2.24
N HIS A 37 -5.09 8.18 -2.70
CA HIS A 37 -5.88 9.13 -1.91
C HIS A 37 -7.25 8.51 -1.56
N PRO A 38 -7.27 7.32 -0.92
CA PRO A 38 -8.51 6.57 -0.67
C PRO A 38 -9.48 7.38 0.21
N VAL A 39 -8.94 8.25 1.06
CA VAL A 39 -9.71 9.17 1.90
C VAL A 39 -10.41 10.23 1.04
N ILE A 40 -9.72 10.85 0.07
CA ILE A 40 -10.32 11.90 -0.76
C ILE A 40 -11.37 11.31 -1.70
N PHE A 41 -11.06 10.20 -2.37
CA PHE A 41 -12.01 9.53 -3.26
C PHE A 41 -13.20 8.92 -2.51
N GLY A 42 -12.97 8.34 -1.33
CA GLY A 42 -14.03 7.83 -0.45
C GLY A 42 -14.94 8.92 0.08
N VAL A 43 -14.38 10.04 0.57
CA VAL A 43 -15.15 11.20 1.05
C VAL A 43 -15.95 11.83 -0.09
N ALA A 44 -15.34 12.04 -1.26
CA ALA A 44 -16.02 12.59 -2.43
C ALA A 44 -17.17 11.68 -2.91
N GLY A 45 -16.98 10.36 -2.93
CA GLY A 45 -18.01 9.38 -3.24
C GLY A 45 -19.17 9.39 -2.22
N CYS A 46 -18.87 9.46 -0.93
CA CYS A 46 -19.88 9.55 0.13
C CYS A 46 -20.68 10.85 0.06
N VAL A 47 -20.03 11.98 -0.22
CA VAL A 47 -20.70 13.28 -0.42
C VAL A 47 -21.62 13.21 -1.64
N ALA A 48 -21.17 12.63 -2.76
CA ALA A 48 -21.98 12.48 -3.96
C ALA A 48 -23.21 11.57 -3.74
N LEU A 49 -23.05 10.46 -3.01
CA LEU A 49 -24.14 9.56 -2.63
C LEU A 49 -25.12 10.23 -1.65
N ALA A 50 -24.63 10.97 -0.67
CA ALA A 50 -25.47 11.73 0.26
C ALA A 50 -26.30 12.82 -0.46
N LEU A 51 -25.70 13.49 -1.46
CA LEU A 51 -26.40 14.45 -2.32
C LEU A 51 -27.44 13.76 -3.21
N ALA A 52 -27.12 12.61 -3.82
CA ALA A 52 -28.05 11.84 -4.63
C ALA A 52 -29.29 11.42 -3.83
N TRP A 53 -29.07 10.89 -2.63
CA TRP A 53 -30.13 10.43 -1.74
C TRP A 53 -30.95 11.59 -1.19
N GLY A 54 -30.30 12.70 -0.83
CA GLY A 54 -30.92 13.91 -0.31
C GLY A 54 -31.78 14.67 -1.33
N LEU A 55 -31.49 14.53 -2.63
CA LEU A 55 -32.24 15.11 -3.74
C LEU A 55 -33.32 14.18 -4.31
N GLY A 56 -33.20 12.86 -4.11
CA GLY A 56 -34.11 11.85 -4.66
C GLY A 56 -35.36 11.58 -3.83
N ILE A 57 -35.30 11.73 -2.49
CA ILE A 57 -36.38 11.32 -1.58
C ILE A 57 -37.12 12.52 -1.00
N ARG A 58 -38.44 12.56 -1.19
CA ARG A 58 -39.34 13.61 -0.65
C ARG A 58 -39.74 13.39 0.81
N GLN A 59 -39.66 12.17 1.32
CA GLN A 59 -40.00 11.87 2.72
C GLN A 59 -38.82 12.23 3.65
N PRO A 60 -39.03 13.13 4.63
CA PRO A 60 -37.94 13.70 5.42
C PRO A 60 -37.24 12.66 6.31
N VAL A 61 -38.00 11.73 6.90
CA VAL A 61 -37.44 10.69 7.80
C VAL A 61 -36.52 9.73 7.04
N VAL A 62 -36.98 9.21 5.89
CA VAL A 62 -36.20 8.28 5.04
C VAL A 62 -34.98 8.96 4.43
N LYS A 63 -35.10 10.26 4.10
CA LYS A 63 -33.99 11.08 3.61
C LYS A 63 -32.86 11.17 4.66
N TRP A 64 -33.18 11.53 5.90
CA TRP A 64 -32.18 11.65 6.96
C TRP A 64 -31.57 10.31 7.36
N LEU A 65 -32.37 9.24 7.40
CA LEU A 65 -31.87 7.88 7.66
C LEU A 65 -30.83 7.43 6.63
N GLY A 66 -31.09 7.64 5.34
CA GLY A 66 -30.15 7.30 4.27
C GLY A 66 -28.87 8.13 4.31
N VAL A 67 -28.98 9.43 4.58
CA VAL A 67 -27.81 10.31 4.72
C VAL A 67 -26.94 9.87 5.91
N VAL A 68 -27.55 9.60 7.07
CA VAL A 68 -26.83 9.12 8.26
C VAL A 68 -26.13 7.79 7.96
N LEU A 69 -26.81 6.85 7.30
CA LEU A 69 -26.21 5.57 6.93
C LEU A 69 -24.99 5.73 6.02
N ILE A 70 -25.08 6.57 4.98
CA ILE A 70 -23.97 6.84 4.05
C ILE A 70 -22.79 7.50 4.77
N VAL A 71 -23.07 8.46 5.65
CA VAL A 71 -22.04 9.13 6.44
C VAL A 71 -21.35 8.13 7.38
N VAL A 72 -22.09 7.29 8.08
CA VAL A 72 -21.53 6.27 8.97
C VAL A 72 -20.64 5.30 8.18
N VAL A 73 -21.11 4.79 7.04
CA VAL A 73 -20.31 3.91 6.18
C VAL A 73 -19.03 4.62 5.70
N GLY A 74 -19.13 5.89 5.28
CA GLY A 74 -17.99 6.68 4.84
C GLY A 74 -16.97 6.93 5.95
N VAL A 75 -17.42 7.21 7.18
CA VAL A 75 -16.55 7.41 8.34
C VAL A 75 -15.86 6.11 8.75
N VAL A 76 -16.60 5.00 8.79
CA VAL A 76 -16.02 3.68 9.11
C VAL A 76 -14.99 3.29 8.06
N TRP A 77 -15.30 3.46 6.78
CA TRP A 77 -14.38 3.15 5.69
C TRP A 77 -13.15 4.05 5.69
N GLY A 78 -13.35 5.36 5.84
CA GLY A 78 -12.26 6.35 5.94
C GLY A 78 -11.38 6.08 7.15
N GLY A 79 -11.96 5.71 8.28
CA GLY A 79 -11.25 5.31 9.50
C GLY A 79 -10.42 4.05 9.29
N MET A 80 -10.97 3.00 8.66
CA MET A 80 -10.22 1.79 8.33
C MET A 80 -9.08 2.07 7.34
N ALA A 81 -9.32 2.89 6.31
CA ALA A 81 -8.29 3.26 5.35
C ALA A 81 -7.16 4.09 6.00
N TRP A 82 -7.52 5.06 6.85
CA TRP A 82 -6.56 5.82 7.64
C TRP A 82 -5.74 4.91 8.56
N PHE A 83 -6.41 4.01 9.28
CA PHE A 83 -5.76 3.07 10.19
C PHE A 83 -4.81 2.12 9.44
N ALA A 84 -5.23 1.59 8.30
CA ALA A 84 -4.37 0.78 7.43
C ALA A 84 -3.16 1.58 6.91
N MET A 85 -3.34 2.85 6.55
CA MET A 85 -2.23 3.73 6.16
C MET A 85 -1.31 4.07 7.33
N ALA A 86 -1.84 4.27 8.54
CA ALA A 86 -1.04 4.50 9.74
C ALA A 86 -0.19 3.27 10.09
N LEU A 87 -0.75 2.07 9.98
CA LEU A 87 -0.02 0.82 10.14
C LEU A 87 1.03 0.60 9.03
N ALA A 88 0.69 0.91 7.78
CA ALA A 88 1.59 0.74 6.64
C ALA A 88 2.66 1.85 6.51
N GLY A 89 2.38 3.03 7.07
CA GLY A 89 3.23 4.22 7.05
C GLY A 89 4.15 4.32 8.27
N GLY A 90 3.67 3.92 9.46
CA GLY A 90 4.49 3.83 10.67
C GLY A 90 5.48 2.67 10.68
N GLY A 91 5.43 1.79 9.67
CA GLY A 91 6.31 0.63 9.55
C GLY A 91 7.49 0.79 8.59
N ARG A 92 7.50 1.80 7.70
CA ARG A 92 8.65 2.02 6.81
C ARG A 92 9.74 2.77 7.60
N GLY A 93 10.76 2.03 8.02
CA GLY A 93 11.95 2.61 8.65
C GLY A 93 12.66 3.60 7.73
N HIS A 94 13.78 4.17 8.21
CA HIS A 94 14.59 5.05 7.38
C HIS A 94 15.33 4.26 6.29
N GLU A 95 15.27 4.77 5.05
CA GLU A 95 16.08 4.27 3.94
C GLU A 95 17.56 4.37 4.34
N SER A 96 18.19 3.21 4.53
CA SER A 96 19.58 3.11 4.96
C SER A 96 20.49 2.96 3.75
N GLN A 97 20.06 2.16 2.78
CA GLN A 97 20.86 1.86 1.59
C GLN A 97 19.97 1.50 0.41
N ARG A 98 20.40 1.93 -0.78
CA ARG A 98 19.79 1.60 -2.07
C ARG A 98 20.86 1.07 -3.00
N LEU A 99 20.67 -0.15 -3.48
CA LEU A 99 21.61 -0.88 -4.33
C LEU A 99 20.93 -1.25 -5.66
N PRO A 100 21.36 -0.67 -6.79
CA PRO A 100 20.88 -1.10 -8.09
C PRO A 100 21.38 -2.52 -8.38
N SER A 101 20.54 -3.32 -9.01
CA SER A 101 20.92 -4.62 -9.56
C SER A 101 21.99 -4.43 -10.66
N PRO A 102 22.85 -5.43 -10.91
CA PRO A 102 23.87 -5.36 -11.95
C PRO A 102 23.35 -5.02 -13.35
N ASN A 103 22.10 -5.38 -13.66
CA ASN A 103 21.47 -5.11 -14.95
C ASN A 103 20.61 -3.83 -14.96
N GLY A 104 20.43 -3.18 -13.81
CA GLY A 104 19.62 -1.98 -13.66
C GLY A 104 18.10 -2.17 -13.80
N ASP A 105 17.62 -3.41 -13.91
CA ASP A 105 16.19 -3.73 -14.02
C ASP A 105 15.47 -3.76 -12.66
N MET A 106 16.24 -3.89 -11.58
CA MET A 106 15.75 -3.88 -10.21
C MET A 106 16.65 -3.03 -9.29
N GLU A 107 16.09 -2.55 -8.20
CA GLU A 107 16.77 -1.85 -7.12
C GLU A 107 16.38 -2.48 -5.79
N MET A 108 17.36 -2.77 -4.96
CA MET A 108 17.12 -3.24 -3.60
C MET A 108 17.28 -2.07 -2.64
N VAL A 109 16.34 -1.91 -1.71
CA VAL A 109 16.38 -0.88 -0.68
C VAL A 109 16.27 -1.54 0.69
N VAL A 110 17.16 -1.13 1.58
CA VAL A 110 17.20 -1.57 2.97
C VAL A 110 16.64 -0.45 3.83
N PHE A 111 15.58 -0.75 4.59
CA PHE A 111 14.98 0.16 5.55
C PHE A 111 15.31 -0.31 6.97
N SER A 112 15.87 0.58 7.79
CA SER A 112 16.20 0.29 9.19
C SER A 112 15.31 1.07 10.15
N GLY A 113 14.93 0.44 11.27
CA GLY A 113 14.09 1.08 12.29
C GLY A 113 12.61 1.15 11.91
N GLY A 114 12.14 0.20 11.11
CA GLY A 114 10.72 0.08 10.77
C GLY A 114 9.95 -0.72 11.83
N GLY A 115 8.66 -0.45 11.97
CA GLY A 115 7.75 -1.18 12.85
C GLY A 115 7.33 -0.41 14.11
N ILE A 116 6.25 -0.86 14.74
CA ILE A 116 5.73 -0.32 16.02
C ILE A 116 6.37 -1.02 17.22
N THR A 117 7.48 -1.73 17.00
CA THR A 117 8.17 -2.58 17.98
C THR A 117 9.26 -1.80 18.70
N ILE A 118 9.56 -2.21 19.93
CA ILE A 118 10.62 -1.62 20.76
C ILE A 118 12.00 -1.88 20.11
N ASP A 119 12.14 -3.01 19.43
CA ASP A 119 13.39 -3.40 18.77
C ASP A 119 13.42 -2.88 17.32
N PRO A 120 14.56 -2.33 16.86
CA PRO A 120 14.70 -1.87 15.49
C PRO A 120 14.67 -3.06 14.52
N ILE A 121 13.64 -3.12 13.68
CA ILE A 121 13.56 -4.10 12.60
C ILE A 121 14.20 -3.50 11.35
N THR A 122 15.07 -4.28 10.70
CA THR A 122 15.59 -3.97 9.37
C THR A 122 14.80 -4.78 8.36
N SER A 123 14.17 -4.11 7.40
CA SER A 123 13.44 -4.73 6.31
C SER A 123 14.15 -4.51 4.98
N VAL A 124 14.14 -5.54 4.14
CA VAL A 124 14.73 -5.50 2.80
C VAL A 124 13.61 -5.61 1.79
N GLN A 125 13.62 -4.71 0.81
CA GLN A 125 12.60 -4.61 -0.22
C GLN A 125 13.26 -4.47 -1.59
N VAL A 126 12.61 -5.02 -2.62
CA VAL A 126 13.06 -4.92 -4.02
C VAL A 126 12.02 -4.15 -4.83
N TYR A 127 12.51 -3.18 -5.57
CA TYR A 127 11.76 -2.36 -6.50
C TYR A 127 12.17 -2.73 -7.92
N THR A 128 11.21 -3.12 -8.75
CA THR A 128 11.48 -3.32 -10.20
C THR A 128 11.39 -1.99 -10.94
N ASP A 129 12.26 -1.74 -11.91
CA ASP A 129 12.18 -0.55 -12.75
C ASP A 129 11.53 -0.85 -14.11
N ARG A 130 10.19 -0.74 -14.15
CA ARG A 130 9.35 -0.98 -15.35
C ARG A 130 8.37 0.16 -15.61
N GLY A 131 8.80 1.40 -15.40
CA GLY A 131 7.94 2.58 -15.57
C GLY A 131 6.74 2.53 -14.63
N LEU A 132 5.51 2.69 -15.15
CA LEU A 132 4.27 2.65 -14.36
C LEU A 132 3.96 1.26 -13.76
N LEU A 133 4.57 0.20 -14.31
CA LEU A 133 4.39 -1.18 -13.82
C LEU A 133 5.46 -1.58 -12.80
N SER A 134 6.25 -0.62 -12.31
CA SER A 134 7.20 -0.81 -11.24
C SER A 134 6.52 -1.30 -9.95
N ARG A 135 6.93 -2.48 -9.47
CA ARG A 135 6.41 -3.16 -8.28
C ARG A 135 7.38 -3.09 -7.11
N GLU A 136 6.81 -3.11 -5.90
CA GLU A 136 7.51 -3.25 -4.63
C GLU A 136 7.28 -4.67 -4.12
N ASN A 137 8.34 -5.44 -3.91
CA ASN A 137 8.29 -6.78 -3.37
C ASN A 137 9.07 -6.84 -2.06
N TYR A 138 8.46 -7.45 -1.05
CA TYR A 138 9.05 -7.64 0.25
C TYR A 138 9.97 -8.87 0.24
N LEU A 139 11.26 -8.68 0.47
CA LEU A 139 12.23 -9.77 0.62
C LEU A 139 12.19 -10.36 2.03
N GLY A 140 11.92 -9.51 3.02
CA GLY A 140 11.79 -9.94 4.40
C GLY A 140 12.26 -8.92 5.43
N CYS A 141 12.28 -9.35 6.69
CA CYS A 141 12.79 -8.59 7.82
C CYS A 141 13.77 -9.42 8.64
N VAL A 142 14.65 -8.71 9.36
CA VAL A 142 15.50 -9.26 10.41
C VAL A 142 15.39 -8.39 11.66
N ASN A 143 15.36 -9.03 12.83
CA ASN A 143 15.36 -8.34 14.11
C ASN A 143 16.79 -7.93 14.46
N GLY A 144 17.01 -6.63 14.70
CA GLY A 144 18.33 -6.05 14.92
C GLY A 144 19.09 -6.61 16.13
N GLU A 145 18.39 -7.10 17.17
CA GLU A 145 19.04 -7.54 18.41
C GLU A 145 19.46 -9.03 18.40
N HIS A 146 18.76 -9.88 17.66
CA HIS A 146 19.02 -11.32 17.65
C HIS A 146 19.89 -11.75 16.46
N ASP A 147 19.52 -11.33 15.25
CA ASP A 147 19.97 -11.92 13.99
C ASP A 147 20.31 -10.84 12.94
N GLY A 148 20.60 -9.61 13.41
CA GLY A 148 20.64 -8.40 12.59
C GLY A 148 21.42 -8.51 11.27
N LEU A 149 21.05 -7.62 10.34
CA LEU A 149 21.60 -7.62 8.98
C LEU A 149 23.07 -7.21 9.01
N LYS A 150 23.96 -8.08 8.53
CA LYS A 150 25.38 -7.76 8.39
C LYS A 150 25.66 -7.12 7.03
N ALA A 151 25.21 -7.77 5.96
CA ALA A 151 25.39 -7.29 4.59
C ALA A 151 24.28 -7.84 3.70
N VAL A 152 23.89 -7.06 2.68
CA VAL A 152 23.04 -7.55 1.60
C VAL A 152 23.59 -7.06 0.29
N GLU A 153 23.86 -7.99 -0.61
CA GLU A 153 24.52 -7.70 -1.87
C GLU A 153 23.91 -8.50 -3.01
N TRP A 154 23.97 -7.92 -4.21
CA TRP A 154 23.64 -8.63 -5.43
C TRP A 154 24.80 -9.55 -5.80
N THR A 155 24.55 -10.86 -5.84
CA THR A 155 25.51 -11.85 -6.36
C THR A 155 25.37 -12.08 -7.86
N GLY A 156 24.29 -11.59 -8.43
CA GLY A 156 23.97 -11.66 -9.85
C GLY A 156 22.78 -10.75 -10.15
N PRO A 157 22.31 -10.71 -11.41
CA PRO A 157 21.21 -9.83 -11.81
C PRO A 157 19.89 -10.04 -11.05
N ARG A 158 19.70 -11.25 -10.53
CA ARG A 158 18.45 -11.70 -9.88
C ARG A 158 18.70 -12.49 -8.61
N THR A 159 19.92 -12.47 -8.10
CA THR A 159 20.31 -13.26 -6.94
C THR A 159 20.86 -12.32 -5.88
N VAL A 160 20.22 -12.33 -4.73
CA VAL A 160 20.59 -11.50 -3.58
C VAL A 160 21.16 -12.41 -2.51
N ARG A 161 22.31 -12.06 -1.98
CA ARG A 161 22.88 -12.71 -0.80
C ARG A 161 22.61 -11.85 0.40
N VAL A 162 21.99 -12.46 1.40
CA VAL A 162 21.73 -11.87 2.72
C VAL A 162 22.68 -12.53 3.71
N GLU A 163 23.53 -11.73 4.35
CA GLU A 163 24.39 -12.16 5.45
C GLU A 163 23.85 -11.63 6.77
N LEU A 164 23.68 -12.53 7.74
CA LEU A 164 23.27 -12.23 9.10
C LEU A 164 24.49 -12.12 10.01
N LEU A 165 24.38 -11.30 11.07
CA LEU A 165 25.46 -11.08 12.04
C LEU A 165 25.94 -12.38 12.72
N ARG A 166 25.06 -13.37 12.93
CA ARG A 166 25.41 -14.68 13.51
C ARG A 166 26.01 -15.68 12.52
N GLY A 167 26.35 -15.25 11.30
CA GLY A 167 27.04 -16.08 10.30
C GLY A 167 26.12 -16.91 9.41
N GLY A 168 24.79 -16.70 9.48
CA GLY A 168 23.86 -17.25 8.48
C GLY A 168 24.02 -16.52 7.15
N THR A 169 24.20 -17.26 6.06
CA THR A 169 24.18 -16.69 4.70
C THR A 169 23.08 -17.37 3.91
N THR A 170 22.11 -16.58 3.45
CA THR A 170 21.00 -17.07 2.64
C THR A 170 21.04 -16.39 1.28
N THR A 171 21.00 -17.18 0.21
CA THR A 171 20.89 -16.66 -1.15
C THR A 171 19.43 -16.76 -1.58
N ILE A 172 18.84 -15.63 -1.96
CA ILE A 172 17.45 -15.52 -2.40
C ILE A 172 17.45 -15.25 -3.90
N THR A 173 16.65 -15.99 -4.65
CA THR A 173 16.51 -15.80 -6.09
C THR A 173 15.21 -15.06 -6.39
N LEU A 174 15.29 -14.12 -7.32
CA LEU A 174 14.17 -13.25 -7.71
C LEU A 174 13.69 -13.63 -9.11
N ASP A 175 12.38 -13.69 -9.29
CA ASP A 175 11.78 -13.88 -10.61
C ASP A 175 11.86 -12.61 -11.47
N ASP A 176 11.41 -12.68 -12.72
CA ASP A 176 11.35 -11.52 -13.63
C ASP A 176 10.52 -10.35 -13.09
N ARG A 177 9.67 -10.56 -12.09
CA ARG A 177 8.80 -9.55 -11.48
C ARG A 177 9.34 -9.07 -10.13
N GLY A 178 10.56 -9.47 -9.76
CA GLY A 178 11.18 -9.13 -8.48
C GLY A 178 10.58 -9.87 -7.29
N ARG A 179 9.80 -10.93 -7.53
CA ARG A 179 9.23 -11.77 -6.46
C ARG A 179 10.29 -12.76 -5.98
N PRO A 180 10.56 -12.82 -4.67
CA PRO A 180 11.51 -13.77 -4.12
C PRO A 180 10.94 -15.19 -4.10
N ASP A 181 11.82 -16.18 -4.32
CA ASP A 181 11.54 -17.61 -4.13
C ASP A 181 11.32 -17.95 -2.64
N GLN A 182 12.02 -17.25 -1.75
CA GLN A 182 11.91 -17.39 -0.31
C GLN A 182 12.00 -16.02 0.39
N THR A 183 11.22 -15.85 1.45
CA THR A 183 11.22 -14.64 2.27
C THR A 183 11.86 -14.90 3.62
N ILE A 184 12.63 -13.94 4.11
CA ILE A 184 13.13 -13.97 5.49
C ILE A 184 12.08 -13.36 6.44
N SER A 185 11.74 -14.09 7.50
CA SER A 185 10.75 -13.64 8.48
C SER A 185 11.41 -13.21 9.79
N CYS A 186 10.91 -12.09 10.30
CA CYS A 186 10.76 -11.81 11.71
C CYS A 186 9.34 -12.24 12.12
#